data_AF-G5QEV8-F1
#
_entry.id   AF-G5QEV8-F1
#
_cell.length_a   1.000
_cell.length_b   1.000
_cell.length_c   1.000
_cell.angle_alpha   90.00
_cell.angle_beta   90.00
_cell.angle_gamma   90.00
#
_symmetry.space_group_name_H-M   'P 1'
#
loop_
_entity.id
_entity.type
_entity.pdbx_description
1 polymer ?
#
loop_
_entity_poly.entity_id
_entity_poly.type
_entity_poly.pdbx_seq_one_letter_code
_entity_poly.pdbx_strand_id
1 'polypeptide(L)'
;MKRFAFALWLSAISLNAYADSANCHQKANTPESIAATMDQALQLKQQLNSQPDPVVILVRQGQDMSSRHLTWSHAGYAMRQPNGDWRVYHNLNTCGTAESALYIQGLYEFLADDLVNQSIAVLRPRSDIATALQTLLHSAIKLNLFHSPRYNLIAWPFSGPYQNSNGWLLEVFARANDAQVWSRNDARRWLQLQGYQPSIVSAGTFERLGAKLFTPNVFTDDQPTELLRKGNVGLNSGDSVIRFIAHYSRAIPGCEHQNLGESVCVYLSPGAKRREKIKNRPSRREKIKNRPFYANRAACKSAYLRRQVVPCGPSSRIIPISVRRSRAASAAAQSFALRASRRC
;
A
#
# COMPACT_ATOMS: atom_id res chain seq x y z
N MET A 1 -56.55 25.53 6.52
CA MET A 1 -56.35 24.14 6.03
C MET A 1 -54.86 23.93 5.73
N LYS A 2 -54.37 22.75 6.09
CA LYS A 2 -52.97 22.33 6.31
C LYS A 2 -52.02 22.60 5.13
N ARG A 3 -50.86 23.23 5.38
CA ARG A 3 -49.67 23.12 4.51
C ARG A 3 -48.66 22.24 5.22
N PHE A 4 -48.53 21.01 4.71
CA PHE A 4 -47.62 19.98 5.23
C PHE A 4 -46.17 20.39 4.98
N ALA A 5 -45.39 20.46 6.07
CA ALA A 5 -43.94 20.46 6.02
C ALA A 5 -43.46 19.02 5.81
N PHE A 6 -42.82 18.75 4.67
CA PHE A 6 -42.03 17.53 4.48
C PHE A 6 -40.55 17.93 4.54
N ALA A 7 -39.97 17.87 5.74
CA ALA A 7 -38.53 17.82 5.91
C ALA A 7 -38.09 16.37 5.72
N LEU A 8 -37.64 16.03 4.50
CA LEU A 8 -37.05 14.72 4.22
C LEU A 8 -35.63 14.69 4.79
N TRP A 9 -35.47 13.95 5.88
CA TRP A 9 -34.20 13.75 6.57
C TRP A 9 -33.31 12.83 5.71
N LEU A 10 -32.36 13.39 4.94
CA LEU A 10 -31.31 12.59 4.30
C LEU A 10 -30.36 12.07 5.40
N SER A 11 -30.63 10.87 5.90
CA SER A 11 -29.66 10.10 6.66
C SER A 11 -28.60 9.61 5.68
N ALA A 12 -27.49 10.34 5.57
CA ALA A 12 -26.33 9.89 4.81
C ALA A 12 -25.75 8.65 5.50
N ILE A 13 -26.12 7.46 5.01
CA ILE A 13 -25.43 6.22 5.31
C ILE A 13 -24.00 6.40 4.79
N SER A 14 -23.09 6.71 5.71
CA SER A 14 -21.67 6.82 5.43
C SER A 14 -21.13 5.41 5.27
N LEU A 15 -21.26 4.85 4.07
CA LEU A 15 -20.48 3.68 3.70
C LEU A 15 -19.02 4.12 3.74
N ASN A 16 -18.30 3.71 4.78
CA ASN A 16 -16.84 3.88 4.84
C ASN A 16 -16.24 3.12 3.67
N ALA A 17 -15.87 3.82 2.61
CA ALA A 17 -15.15 3.25 1.50
C ALA A 17 -13.80 2.75 2.03
N TYR A 18 -13.63 1.43 2.07
CA TYR A 18 -12.35 0.79 2.35
C TYR A 18 -11.51 0.84 1.07
N ALA A 19 -10.19 0.94 1.18
CA ALA A 19 -9.29 0.86 0.04
C ALA A 19 -8.21 -0.17 0.35
N ASP A 20 -7.91 -1.00 -0.64
CA ASP A 20 -6.91 -2.06 -0.55
C ASP A 20 -6.18 -2.15 -1.89
N SER A 21 -4.93 -2.59 -1.84
CA SER A 21 -4.16 -2.95 -3.02
C SER A 21 -4.77 -4.09 -3.84
N ALA A 22 -5.54 -5.01 -3.23
CA ALA A 22 -6.15 -6.14 -3.94
C ALA A 22 -7.32 -6.88 -3.25
N ASN A 23 -7.44 -6.91 -1.91
CA ASN A 23 -8.39 -7.83 -1.24
C ASN A 23 -9.46 -7.10 -0.40
N CYS A 24 -10.67 -7.01 -0.94
CA CYS A 24 -11.75 -6.22 -0.34
C CYS A 24 -12.63 -7.01 0.65
N HIS A 25 -12.13 -8.13 1.17
CA HIS A 25 -12.81 -8.87 2.21
C HIS A 25 -12.44 -8.29 3.57
N GLN A 26 -13.44 -7.70 4.26
CA GLN A 26 -13.26 -7.28 5.65
C GLN A 26 -13.00 -8.52 6.52
N LYS A 27 -11.73 -8.75 6.84
CA LYS A 27 -11.35 -9.69 7.88
C LYS A 27 -11.44 -8.98 9.22
N ALA A 28 -12.21 -9.54 10.16
CA ALA A 28 -12.23 -9.05 11.52
C ALA A 28 -10.84 -9.32 12.15
N ASN A 29 -10.05 -8.27 12.34
CA ASN A 29 -8.77 -8.36 13.04
C ASN A 29 -9.01 -8.66 14.52
N THR A 30 -8.39 -9.71 15.05
CA THR A 30 -8.41 -9.98 16.49
C THR A 30 -7.43 -9.04 17.21
N PRO A 31 -7.63 -8.74 18.51
CA PRO A 31 -6.68 -7.96 19.29
C PRO A 31 -5.24 -8.49 19.21
N GLU A 32 -5.06 -9.80 19.18
CA GLU A 32 -3.75 -10.44 19.06
C GLU A 32 -3.10 -10.17 17.70
N SER A 33 -3.88 -10.19 16.62
CA SER A 33 -3.38 -9.86 15.28
C SER A 33 -3.00 -8.39 15.16
N ILE A 34 -3.78 -7.49 15.77
CA ILE A 34 -3.47 -6.06 15.83
C ILE A 34 -2.16 -5.83 16.58
N ALA A 35 -2.04 -6.39 17.79
CA ALA A 35 -0.83 -6.28 18.59
C ALA A 35 0.41 -6.80 17.84
N ALA A 36 0.30 -7.98 17.19
CA ALA A 36 1.40 -8.55 16.41
C ALA A 36 1.82 -7.67 15.22
N THR A 37 0.89 -6.98 14.56
CA THR A 37 1.19 -6.04 13.47
C THR A 37 1.79 -4.74 14.01
N MET A 38 1.33 -4.25 15.17
CA MET A 38 1.94 -3.08 15.83
C MET A 38 3.38 -3.37 16.27
N ASP A 39 3.66 -4.55 16.82
CA ASP A 39 5.01 -4.98 17.18
C ASP A 39 5.94 -5.02 15.96
N GLN A 40 5.44 -5.51 14.82
CA GLN A 40 6.19 -5.51 13.56
C GLN A 40 6.44 -4.10 13.05
N ALA A 41 5.45 -3.21 13.10
CA ALA A 41 5.59 -1.82 12.71
C ALA A 41 6.65 -1.11 13.56
N LEU A 42 6.69 -1.38 14.86
CA LEU A 42 7.70 -0.85 15.78
C LEU A 42 9.10 -1.36 15.45
N GLN A 43 9.25 -2.67 15.21
CA GLN A 43 10.55 -3.25 14.84
C GLN A 43 11.03 -2.72 13.48
N LEU A 44 10.14 -2.60 12.50
CA LEU A 44 10.44 -1.99 11.20
C LEU A 44 10.88 -0.53 11.39
N LYS A 45 10.17 0.27 12.20
CA LYS A 45 10.59 1.65 12.53
C LYS A 45 12.01 1.70 13.09
N GLN A 46 12.34 0.84 14.05
CA GLN A 46 13.68 0.77 14.65
C GLN A 46 14.75 0.44 13.60
N GLN A 47 14.47 -0.54 12.73
CA GLN A 47 15.36 -0.91 11.63
C GLN A 47 15.54 0.22 10.61
N LEU A 48 14.46 0.89 10.21
CA LEU A 48 14.54 2.01 9.27
C LEU A 48 15.36 3.17 9.86
N ASN A 49 15.18 3.46 11.16
CA ASN A 49 15.91 4.49 11.89
C ASN A 49 17.38 4.15 12.19
N SER A 50 17.85 2.93 11.90
CA SER A 50 19.28 2.59 12.02
C SER A 50 20.17 3.32 11.02
N GLN A 51 19.58 3.90 9.97
CA GLN A 51 20.28 4.72 8.98
C GLN A 51 19.55 6.06 8.78
N PRO A 52 20.27 7.14 8.46
CA PRO A 52 19.71 8.49 8.36
C PRO A 52 18.98 8.75 7.03
N ASP A 53 18.21 7.78 6.52
CA ASP A 53 17.54 7.94 5.23
C ASP A 53 16.31 8.84 5.32
N PRO A 54 16.14 9.78 4.37
CA PRO A 54 14.94 10.59 4.31
C PRO A 54 13.75 9.81 3.74
N VAL A 55 14.02 8.88 2.80
CA VAL A 55 13.02 8.06 2.10
C VAL A 55 13.58 6.66 1.88
N VAL A 56 12.74 5.65 2.09
CA VAL A 56 12.98 4.27 1.65
C VAL A 56 11.79 3.77 0.83
N ILE A 57 12.00 2.71 0.07
CA ILE A 57 10.91 2.03 -0.65
C ILE A 57 10.63 0.73 0.07
N LEU A 58 9.38 0.56 0.48
CA LEU A 58 8.89 -0.65 1.14
C LEU A 58 8.08 -1.46 0.13
N VAL A 59 8.34 -2.75 0.06
CA VAL A 59 7.57 -3.68 -0.77
C VAL A 59 7.10 -4.83 0.12
N ARG A 60 5.81 -5.11 0.08
CA ARG A 60 5.17 -6.12 0.93
C ARG A 60 4.59 -7.27 0.10
N GLN A 61 4.56 -8.45 0.71
CA GLN A 61 3.73 -9.55 0.25
C GLN A 61 2.34 -9.39 0.87
N GLY A 62 1.52 -8.53 0.27
CA GLY A 62 0.10 -8.42 0.61
C GLY A 62 -0.61 -9.67 0.11
N GLN A 63 -1.02 -9.66 -1.16
CA GLN A 63 -1.74 -10.80 -1.74
C GLN A 63 -0.85 -12.03 -2.00
N ASP A 64 -1.40 -13.22 -1.82
CA ASP A 64 -0.78 -14.47 -2.31
C ASP A 64 -0.85 -14.48 -3.83
N MET A 65 0.29 -14.24 -4.46
CA MET A 65 0.44 -14.27 -5.91
C MET A 65 1.26 -15.49 -6.36
N SER A 66 1.43 -16.50 -5.50
CA SER A 66 2.21 -17.71 -5.80
C SER A 66 1.68 -18.49 -6.99
N SER A 67 0.34 -18.51 -7.18
CA SER A 67 -0.31 -19.08 -8.38
C SER A 67 0.11 -18.39 -9.70
N ARG A 68 0.65 -17.17 -9.60
CA ARG A 68 1.17 -16.35 -10.70
C ARG A 68 2.71 -16.31 -10.70
N HIS A 69 3.37 -17.10 -9.86
CA HIS A 69 4.82 -17.09 -9.64
C HIS A 69 5.37 -15.72 -9.24
N LEU A 70 4.57 -14.91 -8.52
CA LEU A 70 4.97 -13.62 -7.96
C LEU A 70 4.99 -13.70 -6.43
N THR A 71 5.93 -13.00 -5.82
CA THR A 71 6.12 -13.00 -4.36
C THR A 71 5.66 -11.68 -3.74
N TRP A 72 5.94 -10.57 -4.43
CA TRP A 72 5.77 -9.22 -3.91
C TRP A 72 4.65 -8.51 -4.65
N SER A 73 3.67 -8.00 -3.92
CA SER A 73 2.43 -7.49 -4.53
C SER A 73 2.36 -5.97 -4.59
N HIS A 74 2.81 -5.29 -3.54
CA HIS A 74 2.53 -3.86 -3.37
C HIS A 74 3.73 -3.11 -2.78
N ALA A 75 4.02 -1.94 -3.34
CA ALA A 75 5.10 -1.08 -2.92
C ALA A 75 4.60 0.32 -2.51
N GLY A 76 5.33 0.98 -1.61
CA GLY A 76 5.08 2.35 -1.18
C GLY A 76 6.37 3.09 -0.81
N TYR A 77 6.34 4.41 -0.88
CA TYR A 77 7.42 5.27 -0.42
C TYR A 77 7.24 5.57 1.07
N ALA A 78 8.16 5.14 1.93
CA ALA A 78 8.16 5.54 3.33
C ALA A 78 9.09 6.74 3.51
N MET A 79 8.55 7.87 3.94
CA MET A 79 9.30 9.10 4.23
C MET A 79 9.40 9.33 5.73
N ARG A 80 10.62 9.57 6.20
CA ARG A 80 10.92 9.85 7.59
C ARG A 80 10.40 11.22 7.99
N GLN A 81 9.76 11.30 9.14
CA GLN A 81 9.24 12.52 9.74
C GLN A 81 10.25 13.10 10.76
N PRO A 82 10.16 14.40 11.11
CA PRO A 82 11.08 15.02 12.07
C PRO A 82 11.12 14.33 13.44
N ASN A 83 10.01 13.74 13.88
CA ASN A 83 9.91 12.99 15.13
C ASN A 83 10.44 11.52 15.04
N GLY A 84 11.00 11.13 13.90
CA GLY A 84 11.51 9.78 13.65
C GLY A 84 10.44 8.72 13.32
N ASP A 85 9.17 9.12 13.16
CA ASP A 85 8.14 8.27 12.56
C ASP A 85 8.28 8.20 11.03
N TRP A 86 7.51 7.30 10.42
CA TRP A 86 7.50 7.10 8.97
C TRP A 86 6.07 7.21 8.44
N ARG A 87 5.92 7.93 7.33
CA ARG A 87 4.66 8.03 6.58
C ARG A 87 4.82 7.35 5.24
N VAL A 88 3.93 6.42 4.92
CA VAL A 88 3.96 5.61 3.70
C VAL A 88 2.99 6.19 2.68
N TYR A 89 3.50 6.50 1.50
CA TYR A 89 2.79 7.07 0.37
C TYR A 89 2.63 6.00 -0.71
N HIS A 90 1.39 5.76 -1.12
CA HIS A 90 1.04 4.71 -2.08
C HIS A 90 -0.31 4.98 -2.73
N ASN A 91 -0.53 4.39 -3.90
CA ASN A 91 -1.81 4.40 -4.59
C ASN A 91 -2.57 3.11 -4.27
N LEU A 92 -3.83 3.20 -3.84
CA LEU A 92 -4.67 2.04 -3.47
C LEU A 92 -5.96 2.04 -4.27
N ASN A 93 -6.47 0.84 -4.57
CA ASN A 93 -7.78 0.69 -5.18
C ASN A 93 -8.88 0.89 -4.13
N THR A 94 -9.91 1.67 -4.48
CA THR A 94 -11.14 1.72 -3.71
C THR A 94 -11.84 0.38 -3.85
N CYS A 95 -12.20 -0.21 -2.72
CA CYS A 95 -12.65 -1.58 -2.73
C CYS A 95 -13.97 -1.78 -3.47
N GLY A 96 -14.01 -2.81 -4.32
CA GLY A 96 -15.16 -3.12 -5.16
C GLY A 96 -15.34 -2.17 -6.35
N THR A 97 -14.37 -1.32 -6.67
CA THR A 97 -14.43 -0.40 -7.82
C THR A 97 -13.18 -0.50 -8.70
N ALA A 98 -13.20 0.25 -9.80
CA ALA A 98 -12.08 0.49 -10.71
C ALA A 98 -11.39 1.84 -10.42
N GLU A 99 -11.60 2.41 -9.23
CA GLU A 99 -11.14 3.76 -8.88
C GLU A 99 -10.03 3.69 -7.85
N SER A 100 -8.97 4.47 -8.02
CA SER A 100 -7.88 4.56 -7.03
C SER A 100 -7.66 5.95 -6.50
N ALA A 101 -7.05 6.02 -5.32
CA ALA A 101 -6.65 7.26 -4.67
C ALA A 101 -5.27 7.12 -4.02
N LEU A 102 -4.61 8.27 -3.84
CA LEU A 102 -3.35 8.34 -3.11
C LEU A 102 -3.61 8.39 -1.60
N TYR A 103 -2.92 7.52 -0.87
CA TYR A 103 -3.00 7.44 0.58
C TYR A 103 -1.65 7.80 1.22
N ILE A 104 -1.74 8.38 2.42
CA ILE A 104 -0.61 8.62 3.31
C ILE A 104 -0.93 7.93 4.63
N GLN A 105 -0.21 6.86 4.92
CA GLN A 105 -0.48 5.95 6.04
C GLN A 105 0.73 5.84 6.97
N GLY A 106 0.57 5.21 8.14
CA GLY A 106 1.70 4.82 8.99
C GLY A 106 2.25 3.45 8.59
N LEU A 107 3.31 3.02 9.25
CA LEU A 107 3.86 1.68 9.05
C LEU A 107 2.85 0.60 9.47
N TYR A 108 2.07 0.82 10.53
CA TYR A 108 1.05 -0.14 10.94
C TYR A 108 0.03 -0.39 9.85
N GLU A 109 -0.58 0.66 9.28
CA GLU A 109 -1.60 0.51 8.23
C GLU A 109 -0.99 -0.12 6.96
N PHE A 110 0.25 0.23 6.61
CA PHE A 110 0.97 -0.43 5.52
C PHE A 110 1.26 -1.91 5.78
N LEU A 111 1.30 -2.38 7.04
CA LEU A 111 1.47 -3.79 7.38
C LEU A 111 0.14 -4.50 7.67
N ALA A 112 -0.92 -3.75 7.95
CA ALA A 112 -2.21 -4.29 8.37
C ALA A 112 -3.02 -4.90 7.23
N ASP A 113 -2.77 -4.50 5.98
CA ASP A 113 -3.41 -5.14 4.82
C ASP A 113 -2.82 -6.55 4.60
N ASP A 114 -3.63 -7.55 4.97
CA ASP A 114 -3.60 -8.94 4.52
C ASP A 114 -2.23 -9.46 4.07
N LEU A 115 -1.22 -9.42 4.96
CA LEU A 115 0.09 -10.00 4.68
C LEU A 115 -0.01 -11.53 4.69
N VAL A 116 0.07 -12.16 3.53
CA VAL A 116 0.13 -13.63 3.40
C VAL A 116 1.37 -14.20 4.08
N ASN A 117 2.50 -13.49 3.93
CA ASN A 117 3.66 -13.62 4.80
C ASN A 117 4.06 -12.23 5.29
N GLN A 118 4.48 -12.16 6.55
CA GLN A 118 4.90 -10.91 7.21
C GLN A 118 6.32 -10.49 6.80
N SER A 119 6.55 -10.47 5.49
CA SER A 119 7.82 -10.14 4.86
C SER A 119 7.74 -8.75 4.23
N ILE A 120 8.76 -7.93 4.47
CA ILE A 120 8.88 -6.59 3.88
C ILE A 120 10.27 -6.44 3.29
N ALA A 121 10.34 -6.22 1.97
CA ALA A 121 11.56 -5.82 1.32
C ALA A 121 11.73 -4.29 1.48
N VAL A 122 12.96 -3.88 1.82
CA VAL A 122 13.36 -2.49 1.98
C VAL A 122 14.45 -2.21 0.97
N LEU A 123 14.22 -1.20 0.14
CA LEU A 123 15.22 -0.64 -0.78
C LEU A 123 15.57 0.77 -0.32
N ARG A 124 16.86 1.10 -0.35
CA ARG A 124 17.40 2.42 -0.01
C ARG A 124 17.98 3.04 -1.28
N PRO A 125 17.24 3.92 -1.98
CA PRO A 125 17.75 4.60 -3.18
C PRO A 125 19.06 5.34 -2.91
N ARG A 126 19.84 5.60 -3.95
CA ARG A 126 20.98 6.53 -3.87
C ARG A 126 20.53 7.90 -3.33
N SER A 127 21.45 8.62 -2.70
CA SER A 127 21.12 9.85 -1.95
C SER A 127 20.48 10.94 -2.81
N ASP A 128 20.94 11.10 -4.04
CA ASP A 128 20.36 12.01 -5.04
C ASP A 128 18.88 11.71 -5.30
N ILE A 129 18.56 10.44 -5.54
CA ILE A 129 17.18 9.97 -5.79
C ILE A 129 16.33 10.10 -4.51
N ALA A 130 16.87 9.74 -3.35
CA ALA A 130 16.17 9.83 -2.08
C ALA A 130 15.79 11.29 -1.72
N THR A 131 16.69 12.25 -1.96
CA THR A 131 16.40 13.69 -1.78
C THR A 131 15.36 14.20 -2.78
N ALA A 132 15.43 13.77 -4.03
CA ALA A 132 14.43 14.11 -5.04
C ALA A 132 13.05 13.56 -4.67
N LEU A 133 12.98 12.29 -4.25
CA LEU A 133 11.75 11.67 -3.74
C LEU A 133 11.20 12.42 -2.53
N GLN A 134 12.02 12.77 -1.54
CA GLN A 134 11.58 13.55 -0.38
C GLN A 134 10.92 14.87 -0.80
N THR A 135 11.52 15.57 -1.76
CA THR A 135 10.98 16.83 -2.30
C THR A 135 9.64 16.63 -3.01
N LEU A 136 9.45 15.52 -3.72
CA LEU A 136 8.19 15.18 -4.36
C LEU A 136 7.10 14.84 -3.34
N LEU A 137 7.44 14.03 -2.33
CA LEU A 137 6.50 13.52 -1.31
C LEU A 137 5.95 14.60 -0.38
N HIS A 138 6.65 15.74 -0.23
CA HIS A 138 6.12 16.92 0.45
C HIS A 138 5.03 17.68 -0.32
N SER A 139 4.82 17.39 -1.62
CA SER A 139 3.87 18.11 -2.46
C SER A 139 2.81 17.18 -3.02
N ALA A 140 1.61 17.23 -2.44
CA ALA A 140 0.44 16.51 -2.97
C ALA A 140 0.18 16.86 -4.44
N ILE A 141 0.41 18.13 -4.85
CA ILE A 141 0.24 18.57 -6.24
C ILE A 141 1.19 17.78 -7.16
N LYS A 142 2.48 17.68 -6.81
CA LYS A 142 3.48 16.95 -7.61
C LYS A 142 3.14 15.46 -7.70
N LEU A 143 2.66 14.86 -6.62
CA LEU A 143 2.25 13.44 -6.63
C LEU A 143 1.00 13.20 -7.49
N ASN A 144 0.03 14.13 -7.47
CA ASN A 144 -1.19 14.02 -8.26
C ASN A 144 -0.95 14.18 -9.76
N LEU A 145 0.14 14.85 -10.20
CA LEU A 145 0.52 14.88 -11.63
C LEU A 145 0.76 13.47 -12.21
N PHE A 146 1.14 12.52 -11.36
CA PHE A 146 1.42 11.14 -11.76
C PHE A 146 0.30 10.16 -11.38
N HIS A 147 -0.81 10.64 -10.80
CA HIS A 147 -1.93 9.79 -10.41
C HIS A 147 -2.97 9.69 -11.52
N SER A 148 -3.52 8.49 -11.71
CA SER A 148 -4.77 8.29 -12.46
C SER A 148 -5.77 7.57 -11.59
N PRO A 149 -7.02 8.05 -11.52
CA PRO A 149 -8.05 7.34 -10.78
C PRO A 149 -8.43 6.01 -11.46
N ARG A 150 -8.15 5.81 -12.75
CA ARG A 150 -8.53 4.60 -13.49
C ARG A 150 -7.64 3.42 -13.11
N TYR A 151 -8.07 2.65 -12.11
CA TYR A 151 -7.33 1.51 -11.60
C TYR A 151 -7.54 0.26 -12.46
N ASN A 152 -6.44 -0.40 -12.81
CA ASN A 152 -6.45 -1.73 -13.42
C ASN A 152 -5.38 -2.58 -12.74
N LEU A 153 -5.74 -3.72 -12.15
CA LEU A 153 -4.80 -4.59 -11.46
C LEU A 153 -3.64 -5.02 -12.39
N ILE A 154 -3.98 -5.29 -13.65
CA ILE A 154 -3.04 -5.71 -14.69
C ILE A 154 -2.64 -4.54 -15.60
N ALA A 155 -2.61 -3.30 -15.12
CA ALA A 155 -2.22 -2.15 -15.95
C ALA A 155 -0.88 -2.36 -16.66
N TRP A 156 -0.87 -2.23 -17.99
CA TRP A 156 0.36 -2.29 -18.77
C TRP A 156 1.22 -1.05 -18.50
N PRO A 157 2.52 -1.19 -18.20
CA PRO A 157 3.36 -0.05 -17.78
C PRO A 157 3.51 1.06 -18.81
N PHE A 158 3.42 0.76 -20.10
CA PHE A 158 3.94 1.68 -21.11
C PHE A 158 2.88 2.42 -21.93
N SER A 159 1.61 2.08 -21.75
CA SER A 159 0.52 2.70 -22.51
C SER A 159 -0.79 2.62 -21.75
N GLY A 160 -1.86 3.11 -22.38
CA GLY A 160 -3.21 3.00 -21.87
C GLY A 160 -3.56 4.03 -20.78
N PRO A 161 -4.86 4.15 -20.46
CA PRO A 161 -5.34 5.13 -19.50
C PRO A 161 -5.12 4.67 -18.04
N TYR A 162 -4.88 3.36 -17.85
CA TYR A 162 -4.92 2.74 -16.53
C TYR A 162 -3.63 2.92 -15.73
N GLN A 163 -3.74 2.64 -14.45
CA GLN A 163 -2.66 2.61 -13.50
C GLN A 163 -2.96 1.55 -12.44
N ASN A 164 -1.92 0.88 -11.94
CA ASN A 164 -2.03 0.10 -10.71
C ASN A 164 -1.16 0.75 -9.62
N SER A 165 -1.21 0.20 -8.40
CA SER A 165 -0.49 0.77 -7.26
C SER A 165 1.01 0.97 -7.52
N ASN A 166 1.65 -0.05 -8.11
CA ASN A 166 3.07 -0.04 -8.44
C ASN A 166 3.40 0.85 -9.64
N GLY A 167 2.47 1.04 -10.58
CA GLY A 167 2.61 1.95 -11.71
C GLY A 167 2.75 3.41 -11.26
N TRP A 168 1.93 3.86 -10.30
CA TRP A 168 2.09 5.19 -9.70
C TRP A 168 3.45 5.35 -9.05
N LEU A 169 3.89 4.34 -8.29
CA LEU A 169 5.20 4.35 -7.64
C LEU A 169 6.32 4.50 -8.66
N LEU A 170 6.33 3.69 -9.72
CA LEU A 170 7.34 3.74 -10.78
C LEU A 170 7.33 5.07 -11.55
N GLU A 171 6.15 5.65 -11.79
CA GLU A 171 6.03 6.92 -12.50
C GLU A 171 6.59 8.10 -11.67
N VAL A 172 6.34 8.11 -10.35
CA VAL A 172 6.99 9.06 -9.42
C VAL A 172 8.50 8.80 -9.33
N PHE A 173 8.92 7.54 -9.40
CA PHE A 173 10.34 7.17 -9.39
C PHE A 173 11.09 7.73 -10.60
N ALA A 174 10.47 7.66 -11.79
CA ALA A 174 11.01 8.25 -13.01
C ALA A 174 11.23 9.77 -12.84
N ARG A 175 10.24 10.48 -12.27
CA ARG A 175 10.36 11.91 -11.95
C ARG A 175 11.50 12.23 -10.99
N ALA A 176 11.75 11.36 -10.02
CA ALA A 176 12.84 11.56 -9.06
C ALA A 176 14.22 11.38 -9.71
N ASN A 177 14.33 10.54 -10.74
CA ASN A 177 15.57 10.32 -11.49
C ASN A 177 15.79 11.34 -12.60
N ASP A 178 14.72 11.89 -13.18
CA ASP A 178 14.78 12.85 -14.27
C ASP A 178 13.81 14.02 -14.06
N ALA A 179 14.38 15.20 -13.84
CA ALA A 179 13.64 16.44 -13.61
C ALA A 179 12.93 16.97 -14.87
N GLN A 180 13.04 16.32 -16.03
CA GLN A 180 12.29 16.61 -17.26
C GLN A 180 11.04 15.73 -17.43
N VAL A 181 10.82 14.74 -16.56
CA VAL A 181 9.58 13.95 -16.57
C VAL A 181 8.47 14.78 -15.93
N TRP A 182 7.52 15.31 -16.71
CA TRP A 182 6.45 16.19 -16.19
C TRP A 182 5.06 15.57 -16.26
N SER A 183 4.93 14.42 -16.90
CA SER A 183 3.67 13.71 -17.08
C SER A 183 3.82 12.21 -16.92
N ARG A 184 2.69 11.52 -16.74
CA ARG A 184 2.63 10.05 -16.77
C ARG A 184 3.24 9.49 -18.05
N ASN A 185 2.99 10.11 -19.21
CA ASN A 185 3.53 9.64 -20.48
C ASN A 185 5.05 9.79 -20.58
N ASP A 186 5.61 10.87 -20.04
CA ASP A 186 7.07 11.04 -19.97
C ASP A 186 7.69 9.99 -19.04
N ALA A 187 7.06 9.73 -17.90
CA ALA A 187 7.52 8.72 -16.95
C ALA A 187 7.51 7.32 -17.58
N ARG A 188 6.46 6.97 -18.31
CA ARG A 188 6.36 5.69 -19.03
C ARG A 188 7.42 5.55 -20.13
N ARG A 189 7.67 6.62 -20.89
CA ARG A 189 8.76 6.66 -21.88
C ARG A 189 10.12 6.50 -21.21
N TRP A 190 10.34 7.18 -20.08
CA TRP A 190 11.55 7.04 -19.29
C TRP A 190 11.73 5.59 -18.81
N LEU A 191 10.68 4.94 -18.29
CA LEU A 191 10.71 3.54 -17.88
C LEU A 191 11.10 2.60 -19.04
N GLN A 192 10.57 2.82 -20.25
CA GLN A 192 10.98 2.06 -21.44
C GLN A 192 12.46 2.27 -21.76
N LEU A 193 12.93 3.53 -21.76
CA LEU A 193 14.32 3.88 -22.06
C LEU A 193 15.30 3.29 -21.05
N GLN A 194 14.90 3.21 -19.78
CA GLN A 194 15.69 2.58 -18.72
C GLN A 194 15.56 1.06 -18.67
N GLY A 195 14.88 0.44 -19.63
CA GLY A 195 14.75 -1.01 -19.71
C GLY A 195 13.94 -1.62 -18.56
N TYR A 196 12.97 -0.88 -18.00
CA TYR A 196 12.01 -1.47 -17.07
C TYR A 196 11.31 -2.65 -17.73
N GLN A 197 11.11 -3.73 -16.97
CA GLN A 197 10.46 -4.94 -17.46
C GLN A 197 9.30 -5.27 -16.53
N PRO A 198 8.04 -5.27 -16.99
CA PRO A 198 6.93 -5.71 -16.16
C PRO A 198 7.02 -7.20 -15.83
N SER A 199 6.23 -7.64 -14.85
CA SER A 199 5.97 -9.06 -14.68
C SER A 199 5.05 -9.55 -15.79
N ILE A 200 5.30 -10.76 -16.29
CA ILE A 200 4.46 -11.44 -17.26
C ILE A 200 3.88 -12.68 -16.60
N VAL A 201 2.57 -12.86 -16.68
CA VAL A 201 1.84 -13.95 -16.04
C VAL A 201 0.83 -14.52 -17.02
N SER A 202 0.48 -15.80 -16.88
CA SER A 202 -0.54 -16.41 -17.75
C SER A 202 -1.92 -15.84 -17.46
N ALA A 203 -2.65 -15.48 -18.52
CA ALA A 203 -4.05 -15.08 -18.47
C ALA A 203 -4.93 -16.20 -17.88
N GLY A 204 -4.60 -17.46 -18.18
CA GLY A 204 -5.26 -18.64 -17.63
C GLY A 204 -5.17 -18.73 -16.11
N THR A 205 -4.19 -18.09 -15.47
CA THR A 205 -4.12 -17.99 -14.00
C THR A 205 -5.20 -17.07 -13.42
N PHE A 206 -5.62 -16.04 -14.16
CA PHE A 206 -6.73 -15.18 -13.75
C PHE A 206 -8.09 -15.84 -14.02
N GLU A 207 -8.19 -16.64 -15.09
CA GLU A 207 -9.39 -17.41 -15.45
C GLU A 207 -9.61 -18.63 -14.53
N ARG A 208 -8.54 -19.38 -14.20
CA ARG A 208 -8.59 -20.62 -13.39
C ARG A 208 -8.93 -20.42 -11.91
N LEU A 209 -8.79 -19.20 -11.39
CA LEU A 209 -9.18 -18.87 -10.02
C LEU A 209 -10.69 -18.68 -9.86
N GLY A 210 -11.50 -18.86 -10.92
CA GLY A 210 -12.95 -18.65 -10.85
C GLY A 210 -13.33 -17.21 -10.46
N ALA A 211 -12.38 -16.27 -10.60
CA ALA A 211 -12.52 -14.89 -10.18
C ALA A 211 -13.12 -14.06 -11.32
N LYS A 212 -14.37 -14.41 -11.65
CA LYS A 212 -15.39 -13.57 -12.28
C LYS A 212 -14.94 -12.81 -13.54
N LEU A 213 -15.68 -13.03 -14.62
CA LEU A 213 -15.81 -12.11 -15.76
C LEU A 213 -16.26 -10.66 -15.39
N PHE A 214 -16.19 -10.28 -14.10
CA PHE A 214 -16.72 -9.06 -13.48
C PHE A 214 -15.90 -8.63 -12.24
N THR A 215 -14.57 -8.80 -12.21
CA THR A 215 -13.77 -8.05 -11.23
C THR A 215 -13.67 -6.62 -11.76
N PRO A 216 -14.17 -5.60 -11.03
CA PRO A 216 -14.42 -4.27 -11.59
C PRO A 216 -13.14 -3.55 -12.07
N ASN A 217 -11.96 -4.06 -11.73
CA ASN A 217 -10.68 -3.42 -11.97
C ASN A 217 -9.69 -4.26 -12.80
N VAL A 218 -10.17 -5.14 -13.68
CA VAL A 218 -9.31 -5.92 -14.60
C VAL A 218 -9.72 -5.64 -16.03
N PHE A 219 -8.83 -4.99 -16.79
CA PHE A 219 -9.03 -4.66 -18.20
C PHE A 219 -7.81 -5.10 -19.02
N THR A 220 -8.02 -5.56 -20.25
CA THR A 220 -6.97 -6.06 -21.15
C THR A 220 -6.76 -5.19 -22.38
N ASP A 221 -7.51 -4.11 -22.53
CA ASP A 221 -7.49 -3.16 -23.65
C ASP A 221 -6.20 -2.32 -23.72
N ASP A 222 -5.40 -2.30 -22.66
CA ASP A 222 -4.06 -1.68 -22.64
C ASP A 222 -2.90 -2.67 -22.86
N GLN A 223 -3.19 -3.96 -23.01
CA GLN A 223 -2.18 -5.01 -23.16
C GLN A 223 -1.68 -5.11 -24.62
N PRO A 224 -0.39 -5.44 -24.83
CA PRO A 224 0.10 -5.76 -26.17
C PRO A 224 -0.63 -6.96 -26.76
N THR A 225 -1.15 -6.83 -27.99
CA THR A 225 -1.91 -7.90 -28.66
C THR A 225 -1.14 -9.22 -28.78
N GLU A 226 0.17 -9.15 -29.02
CA GLU A 226 1.03 -10.34 -29.10
C GLU A 226 1.16 -11.07 -27.75
N LEU A 227 1.06 -10.34 -26.64
CA LEU A 227 1.09 -10.94 -25.30
C LEU A 227 -0.20 -11.68 -25.02
N LEU A 228 -1.34 -11.05 -25.34
CA LEU A 228 -2.67 -11.65 -25.23
C LEU A 228 -2.81 -12.91 -26.10
N ARG A 229 -2.30 -12.88 -27.34
CA ARG A 229 -2.30 -14.02 -28.26
C ARG A 229 -1.55 -15.23 -27.70
N LYS A 230 -0.54 -15.00 -26.85
CA LYS A 230 0.21 -16.05 -26.13
C LYS A 230 -0.47 -16.50 -24.84
N GLY A 231 -1.66 -16.01 -24.54
CA GLY A 231 -2.37 -16.29 -23.29
C GLY A 231 -1.69 -15.69 -22.07
N ASN A 232 -1.03 -14.54 -22.24
CA ASN A 232 -0.30 -13.85 -21.17
C ASN A 232 -0.81 -12.42 -21.00
N VAL A 233 -0.59 -11.87 -19.80
CA VAL A 233 -0.78 -10.44 -19.49
C VAL A 233 0.44 -9.91 -18.74
N GLY A 234 0.69 -8.62 -18.88
CA GLY A 234 1.76 -7.91 -18.20
C GLY A 234 1.23 -6.95 -17.15
N LEU A 235 1.97 -6.81 -16.05
CA LEU A 235 1.61 -5.89 -14.98
C LEU A 235 2.82 -5.36 -14.21
N ASN A 236 2.65 -4.23 -13.55
CA ASN A 236 3.58 -3.74 -12.54
C ASN A 236 3.33 -4.48 -11.23
N SER A 237 4.19 -5.44 -10.89
CA SER A 237 4.19 -6.17 -9.62
C SER A 237 5.24 -5.59 -8.66
N GLY A 238 5.18 -6.00 -7.39
CA GLY A 238 6.26 -5.72 -6.44
C GLY A 238 7.58 -6.38 -6.87
N ASP A 239 7.55 -7.56 -7.49
CA ASP A 239 8.75 -8.24 -8.00
C ASP A 239 9.43 -7.41 -9.10
N SER A 240 8.65 -6.87 -10.05
CA SER A 240 9.18 -5.99 -11.11
C SER A 240 9.70 -4.66 -10.54
N VAL A 241 9.05 -4.12 -9.50
CA VAL A 241 9.52 -2.92 -8.79
C VAL A 241 10.87 -3.18 -8.13
N ILE A 242 11.00 -4.26 -7.34
CA ILE A 242 12.23 -4.62 -6.65
C ILE A 242 13.36 -4.78 -7.66
N ARG A 243 13.15 -5.61 -8.70
CA ARG A 243 14.16 -5.88 -9.71
C ARG A 243 14.66 -4.61 -10.39
N PHE A 244 13.77 -3.68 -10.72
CA PHE A 244 14.15 -2.43 -11.37
C PHE A 244 14.85 -1.45 -10.41
N ILE A 245 14.25 -1.17 -9.26
CA ILE A 245 14.73 -0.14 -8.32
C ILE A 245 15.99 -0.58 -7.57
N ALA A 246 16.25 -1.89 -7.44
CA ALA A 246 17.50 -2.42 -6.92
C ALA A 246 18.73 -1.82 -7.63
N HIS A 247 18.67 -1.64 -8.96
CA HIS A 247 19.75 -1.03 -9.75
C HIS A 247 20.06 0.44 -9.39
N TYR A 248 19.09 1.11 -8.74
CA TYR A 248 19.18 2.51 -8.31
C TYR A 248 19.32 2.64 -6.78
N SER A 249 19.50 1.51 -6.10
CA SER A 249 19.60 1.43 -4.65
C SER A 249 21.04 1.10 -4.24
N ARG A 250 21.45 1.59 -3.08
CA ARG A 250 22.76 1.27 -2.51
C ARG A 250 22.73 -0.10 -1.85
N ALA A 251 23.89 -0.76 -1.78
CA ALA A 251 24.04 -2.00 -1.03
C ALA A 251 23.73 -1.76 0.46
N ILE A 252 23.12 -2.75 1.13
CA ILE A 252 22.70 -2.65 2.52
C ILE A 252 23.34 -3.79 3.32
N PRO A 253 24.51 -3.56 3.95
CA PRO A 253 25.20 -4.63 4.67
C PRO A 253 24.44 -5.05 5.93
N GLY A 254 24.63 -6.30 6.35
CA GLY A 254 24.17 -6.79 7.65
C GLY A 254 22.68 -7.09 7.74
N CYS A 255 22.02 -7.44 6.63
CA CYS A 255 20.63 -7.87 6.61
C CYS A 255 20.42 -9.15 5.77
N GLU A 256 19.21 -9.71 5.83
CA GLU A 256 18.82 -10.86 5.03
C GLU A 256 18.44 -10.40 3.61
N HIS A 257 19.21 -10.79 2.59
CA HIS A 257 18.95 -10.40 1.20
C HIS A 257 18.04 -11.36 0.43
N GLN A 258 17.83 -12.58 0.95
CA GLN A 258 17.24 -13.69 0.20
C GLN A 258 17.90 -13.84 -1.19
N ASN A 259 17.11 -13.97 -2.26
CA ASN A 259 17.56 -14.03 -3.64
C ASN A 259 17.40 -12.69 -4.39
N LEU A 260 17.23 -11.57 -3.68
CA LEU A 260 16.90 -10.26 -4.28
C LEU A 260 18.12 -9.35 -4.50
N GLY A 261 19.31 -9.77 -4.03
CA GLY A 261 20.56 -9.04 -4.19
C GLY A 261 20.90 -8.09 -3.03
N GLU A 262 22.14 -7.61 -3.01
CA GLU A 262 22.73 -6.86 -1.89
C GLU A 262 22.09 -5.49 -1.62
N SER A 263 21.34 -4.95 -2.57
CA SER A 263 20.63 -3.67 -2.46
C SER A 263 19.23 -3.79 -1.84
N VAL A 264 18.81 -5.01 -1.48
CA VAL A 264 17.47 -5.30 -0.95
C VAL A 264 17.58 -6.02 0.38
N CYS A 265 17.03 -5.44 1.44
CA CYS A 265 16.89 -6.13 2.73
C CYS A 265 15.49 -6.68 2.89
N VAL A 266 15.34 -7.95 3.23
CA VAL A 266 14.07 -8.56 3.58
C VAL A 266 13.93 -8.69 5.08
N TYR A 267 12.98 -7.95 5.64
CA TYR A 267 12.58 -8.07 7.02
C TYR A 267 11.48 -9.12 7.17
N LEU A 268 11.72 -10.13 8.00
CA LEU A 268 10.75 -11.17 8.34
C LEU A 268 10.25 -10.96 9.75
N SER A 269 8.93 -10.96 9.95
CA SER A 269 8.38 -11.00 11.30
C SER A 269 8.84 -12.25 12.06
N PRO A 270 9.25 -12.13 13.33
CA PRO A 270 9.66 -13.27 14.17
C PRO A 270 8.60 -14.39 14.26
N GLY A 271 7.32 -14.06 14.07
CA GLY A 271 6.22 -15.03 14.06
C GLY A 271 6.21 -15.99 12.87
N ALA A 272 6.71 -15.54 11.71
CA ALA A 272 6.77 -16.34 10.48
C ALA A 272 7.80 -17.49 10.61
N LYS A 273 9.00 -17.18 11.14
CA LYS A 273 10.05 -18.18 11.43
C LYS A 273 9.57 -19.29 12.38
N ARG A 274 8.64 -18.99 13.28
CA ARG A 274 8.08 -19.97 14.23
C ARG A 274 7.10 -20.94 13.55
N ARG A 275 6.30 -20.50 12.58
CA ARG A 275 5.35 -21.37 11.85
C ARG A 275 6.06 -22.33 10.90
N GLU A 276 7.15 -21.89 10.27
CA GLU A 276 7.97 -22.74 9.40
C GLU A 276 8.71 -23.83 10.20
N LYS A 277 9.27 -23.49 11.38
CA LYS A 277 9.82 -24.47 12.32
C LYS A 277 8.79 -25.46 12.87
N ILE A 278 7.51 -25.08 12.99
CA ILE A 278 6.43 -25.97 13.42
C ILE A 278 6.00 -26.91 12.29
N LYS A 279 5.95 -26.44 11.04
CA LYS A 279 5.70 -27.29 9.86
C LYS A 279 6.79 -28.34 9.63
N ASN A 280 8.05 -27.99 9.91
CA ASN A 280 9.21 -28.90 9.75
C ASN A 280 9.49 -29.76 11.00
N ARG A 281 8.57 -29.84 11.96
CA ARG A 281 8.73 -30.70 13.15
C ARG A 281 8.08 -32.06 12.87
N PRO A 282 8.81 -33.20 12.92
CA PRO A 282 8.21 -34.51 12.74
C PRO A 282 7.10 -34.73 13.78
N SER A 283 5.98 -35.31 13.33
CA SER A 283 4.77 -35.39 14.13
C SER A 283 5.04 -36.15 15.45
N ARG A 284 4.54 -35.61 16.55
CA ARG A 284 4.71 -36.15 17.91
C ARG A 284 3.95 -37.48 18.14
N ARG A 285 3.40 -38.11 17.10
CA ARG A 285 2.72 -39.42 17.18
C ARG A 285 3.67 -40.61 17.29
N GLU A 286 4.97 -40.43 17.04
CA GLU A 286 5.93 -41.53 17.08
C GLU A 286 6.68 -41.68 18.42
N LYS A 287 6.49 -40.75 19.38
CA LYS A 287 7.23 -40.76 20.67
C LYS A 287 6.38 -40.97 21.92
N ILE A 288 5.12 -41.37 21.78
CA ILE A 288 4.25 -41.72 22.92
C ILE A 288 3.80 -43.18 22.75
N LYS A 289 4.73 -44.12 22.95
CA LYS A 289 4.37 -45.53 23.15
C LYS A 289 4.97 -46.19 24.39
N ASN A 290 5.83 -45.52 25.16
CA ASN A 290 6.36 -46.09 26.38
C ASN A 290 6.61 -44.99 27.42
N ARG A 291 5.68 -44.79 28.37
CA ARG A 291 5.96 -44.27 29.71
C ARG A 291 4.74 -44.50 30.62
N PRO A 292 4.92 -45.16 31.79
CA PRO A 292 3.83 -45.46 32.70
C PRO A 292 3.38 -44.23 33.50
N PHE A 293 2.08 -44.21 33.79
CA PHE A 293 1.36 -43.21 34.58
C PHE A 293 1.76 -43.28 36.06
N TYR A 294 2.16 -42.16 36.64
CA TYR A 294 2.01 -41.92 38.08
C TYR A 294 1.29 -40.59 38.28
N ALA A 295 0.16 -40.68 38.99
CA ALA A 295 -0.69 -39.57 39.37
C ALA A 295 -0.08 -38.81 40.55
N ASN A 296 -0.16 -37.48 40.52
CA ASN A 296 -0.25 -36.71 41.75
C ASN A 296 -1.09 -35.44 41.52
N ARG A 297 -2.23 -35.39 42.24
CA ARG A 297 -3.08 -34.21 42.39
C ARG A 297 -2.46 -33.34 43.48
N ALA A 298 -2.23 -32.06 43.19
CA ALA A 298 -2.08 -31.04 44.22
C ALA A 298 -2.77 -29.75 43.75
N ALA A 299 -3.41 -29.10 44.72
CA ALA A 299 -4.42 -28.07 44.57
C ALA A 299 -3.87 -26.73 44.05
N CYS A 300 -4.72 -25.95 43.38
CA CYS A 300 -4.48 -24.53 43.18
C CYS A 300 -5.73 -23.74 43.61
N LYS A 301 -5.57 -22.98 44.70
CA LYS A 301 -6.56 -22.06 45.28
C LYS A 301 -6.67 -20.79 44.43
N SER A 302 -7.88 -20.25 44.43
CA SER A 302 -8.33 -19.01 43.83
C SER A 302 -7.65 -17.77 44.46
N ALA A 303 -7.28 -16.79 43.63
CA ALA A 303 -6.95 -15.44 44.08
C ALA A 303 -7.50 -14.41 43.07
N TYR A 304 -8.51 -13.69 43.53
CA TYR A 304 -9.13 -12.51 42.94
C TYR A 304 -8.17 -11.32 42.98
N LEU A 305 -8.01 -10.55 41.89
CA LEU A 305 -7.48 -9.19 41.95
C LEU A 305 -8.08 -8.28 40.86
N ARG A 306 -8.38 -7.05 41.30
CA ARG A 306 -9.24 -6.02 40.70
C ARG A 306 -8.64 -5.39 39.43
N ARG A 307 -9.50 -5.12 38.43
CA ARG A 307 -9.19 -4.28 37.25
C ARG A 307 -9.34 -2.80 37.60
N GLN A 308 -8.30 -2.01 37.35
CA GLN A 308 -8.38 -0.55 37.23
C GLN A 308 -8.56 -0.18 35.75
N VAL A 309 -9.50 0.74 35.52
CA VAL A 309 -9.85 1.34 34.23
C VAL A 309 -8.94 2.54 34.00
N VAL A 310 -8.34 2.67 32.81
CA VAL A 310 -7.65 3.88 32.34
C VAL A 310 -8.25 4.29 30.98
N PRO A 311 -8.64 5.56 30.78
CA PRO A 311 -9.39 6.00 29.60
C PRO A 311 -8.52 6.26 28.36
N CYS A 312 -9.08 5.98 27.18
CA CYS A 312 -8.52 6.29 25.86
C CYS A 312 -8.60 7.80 25.54
N GLY A 313 -7.51 8.37 25.02
CA GLY A 313 -7.46 9.72 24.43
C GLY A 313 -7.82 9.74 22.94
N PRO A 314 -8.13 10.91 22.33
CA PRO A 314 -8.88 10.98 21.08
C PRO A 314 -8.03 10.87 19.81
N SER A 315 -8.44 9.91 18.98
CA SER A 315 -8.69 9.94 17.53
C SER A 315 -7.82 10.81 16.59
N SER A 316 -7.18 10.10 15.68
CA SER A 316 -6.70 10.48 14.34
C SER A 316 -7.62 11.43 13.56
N ARG A 317 -7.07 12.55 13.06
CA ARG A 317 -7.73 13.41 12.07
C ARG A 317 -7.53 12.86 10.66
N ILE A 318 -8.64 12.52 10.01
CA ILE A 318 -8.74 12.31 8.57
C ILE A 318 -8.97 13.69 7.93
N ILE A 319 -8.05 14.16 7.09
CA ILE A 319 -8.26 15.38 6.28
C ILE A 319 -8.34 14.96 4.81
N PRO A 320 -9.55 14.92 4.20
CA PRO A 320 -9.67 14.76 2.77
C PRO A 320 -9.37 16.09 2.07
N ILE A 321 -8.39 16.08 1.16
CA ILE A 321 -8.18 17.21 0.23
C ILE A 321 -9.22 17.06 -0.88
N SER A 322 -10.34 17.76 -0.77
CA SER A 322 -11.34 17.91 -1.84
C SER A 322 -11.39 19.38 -2.27
N VAL A 323 -10.81 19.69 -3.43
CA VAL A 323 -11.09 20.95 -4.15
C VAL A 323 -12.14 20.65 -5.22
N ARG A 324 -13.41 20.80 -4.87
CA ARG A 324 -14.50 20.96 -5.85
C ARG A 324 -14.64 22.44 -6.17
N ARG A 325 -14.18 22.87 -7.34
CA ARG A 325 -14.61 24.14 -7.96
C ARG A 325 -15.70 23.83 -8.97
N SER A 326 -16.95 23.92 -8.54
CA SER A 326 -18.10 24.11 -9.42
C SER A 326 -18.18 25.60 -9.77
N ARG A 327 -17.85 25.96 -11.02
CA ARG A 327 -18.13 27.28 -11.61
C ARG A 327 -19.30 27.13 -12.59
N ALA A 328 -20.48 27.63 -12.22
CA ALA A 328 -21.51 28.11 -13.13
C ALA A 328 -22.61 28.86 -12.34
N ALA A 329 -22.60 30.20 -12.43
CA ALA A 329 -23.71 31.15 -12.26
C ALA A 329 -23.07 32.55 -12.26
N SER A 330 -22.96 33.19 -13.43
CA SER A 330 -23.94 34.11 -14.02
C SER A 330 -23.85 35.52 -13.43
N ALA A 331 -23.69 36.47 -14.35
CA ALA A 331 -23.49 37.88 -14.15
C ALA A 331 -24.67 38.57 -13.45
N ALA A 332 -24.35 39.49 -12.54
CA ALA A 332 -25.00 40.80 -12.39
C ALA A 332 -24.29 41.58 -11.26
N ALA A 333 -24.16 42.89 -11.44
CA ALA A 333 -23.75 43.91 -10.46
C ALA A 333 -22.24 44.06 -10.17
N GLN A 334 -21.51 44.58 -11.15
CA GLN A 334 -20.40 45.52 -10.90
C GLN A 334 -20.55 46.73 -11.81
N SER A 335 -21.33 47.70 -11.35
CA SER A 335 -21.24 49.11 -11.76
C SER A 335 -21.51 49.92 -10.51
N PHE A 336 -20.44 50.43 -9.89
CA PHE A 336 -20.31 51.81 -9.40
C PHE A 336 -19.05 51.87 -8.54
N ALA A 337 -17.95 52.26 -9.19
CA ALA A 337 -16.76 52.72 -8.52
C ALA A 337 -16.93 54.20 -8.16
N LEU A 338 -16.35 54.58 -7.01
CA LEU A 338 -15.75 55.87 -6.73
C LEU A 338 -16.68 57.11 -6.73
N ARG A 339 -17.07 57.53 -5.53
CA ARG A 339 -16.82 58.90 -5.00
C ARG A 339 -17.51 59.07 -3.65
N ALA A 340 -16.74 59.39 -2.62
CA ALA A 340 -16.94 60.56 -1.75
C ALA A 340 -16.21 60.37 -0.42
N SER A 341 -15.04 60.98 -0.33
CA SER A 341 -14.54 61.61 0.88
C SER A 341 -15.59 62.58 1.46
N ARG A 342 -15.84 62.52 2.78
CA ARG A 342 -15.85 63.65 3.75
C ARG A 342 -16.72 63.35 4.97
N ARG A 343 -16.11 63.52 6.15
CA ARG A 343 -16.66 64.05 7.41
C ARG A 343 -18.13 63.73 7.73
N CYS A 344 -18.37 62.81 8.65
CA CYS A 344 -18.68 63.03 10.08
C CYS A 344 -18.76 61.67 10.77
#